data_AF-A0A8C4ZQG9-F1
#
_entry.id   AF-A0A8C4ZQG9-F1
#
_cell.length_a   1.000
_cell.length_b   1.000
_cell.length_c   1.000
_cell.angle_alpha   90.00
_cell.angle_beta   90.00
_cell.angle_gamma   90.00
#
_symmetry.space_group_name_H-M   'P 1'
#
loop_
_entity.id
_entity.type
_entity.pdbx_description
1 polymer ?
#
loop_
_entity_poly.entity_id
_entity_poly.type
_entity_poly.pdbx_seq_one_letter_code
_entity_poly.pdbx_strand_id
1 'polypeptide(L)'
;MPPTIKVAVAGDQCYLSTILRFFVEQLANKTPDWLSYIRFLVIPIGSHPLAKYMASFDSRFNTIFMDTAWRDLFCRTERPTLDNLDVAGRVGQYLAGANVSHQFPISEAMLTYKQKRKRSLYFDFYISPDEDSCQKFVPFIGVVKVGIVEHSLSTSVDSDDAMVVNPGILSSPTPPAPGSYGKEIGNTPPQSPSVSTALSGAGSPCSGGEVMGLQVDYWTWQGPEKKKEGEKRDVGLKNTLKSNFRSLQVSRLPCGGELTPPPSMAMTVVTKEKNKKVIFLSKKPKEKELDSKSQVIDGISRLICTAKHQHTMLRVSIDGVEWNDVKFFQLAAQWPTHVKHFPVGIFGYTKPM
;
A
#
# COMPACT_ATOMS: atom_id res chain seq x y z
N MET A 1 -20.96 -27.26 19.33
CA MET A 1 -20.37 -25.92 19.08
C MET A 1 -21.24 -25.19 18.07
N PRO A 2 -21.48 -23.89 18.22
CA PRO A 2 -22.13 -23.07 17.19
C PRO A 2 -21.44 -23.25 15.82
N PRO A 3 -22.18 -23.24 14.69
CA PRO A 3 -21.58 -23.27 13.37
C PRO A 3 -20.67 -22.06 13.14
N THR A 4 -19.52 -22.27 12.48
CA THR A 4 -18.65 -21.17 12.05
C THR A 4 -19.37 -20.31 11.00
N ILE A 5 -19.43 -19.00 11.25
CA ILE A 5 -19.95 -18.00 10.32
C ILE A 5 -18.89 -17.76 9.24
N LYS A 6 -19.26 -17.96 7.98
CA LYS A 6 -18.43 -17.63 6.82
C LYS A 6 -18.79 -16.23 6.32
N VAL A 7 -17.82 -15.33 6.26
CA VAL A 7 -17.98 -13.96 5.74
C VAL A 7 -17.22 -13.86 4.43
N ALA A 8 -17.93 -13.76 3.31
CA ALA A 8 -17.31 -13.57 2.00
C ALA A 8 -16.90 -12.10 1.82
N VAL A 9 -15.64 -11.87 1.48
CA VAL A 9 -15.03 -10.55 1.26
C VAL A 9 -14.60 -10.48 -0.19
N ALA A 10 -15.41 -9.83 -1.02
CA ALA A 10 -15.13 -9.63 -2.43
C ALA A 10 -14.57 -8.22 -2.67
N GLY A 11 -13.30 -8.14 -3.06
CA GLY A 11 -12.63 -6.85 -3.24
C GLY A 11 -11.13 -6.97 -3.46
N ASP A 12 -10.49 -5.81 -3.53
CA ASP A 12 -9.05 -5.69 -3.61
C ASP A 12 -8.39 -5.81 -2.22
N GLN A 13 -7.05 -5.71 -2.20
CA GLN A 13 -6.29 -5.76 -0.96
C GLN A 13 -6.66 -4.61 0.00
N CYS A 14 -7.03 -3.43 -0.51
CA CYS A 14 -7.41 -2.27 0.29
C CYS A 14 -8.73 -2.51 1.04
N TYR A 15 -9.70 -3.11 0.35
CA TYR A 15 -10.97 -3.50 0.96
C TYR A 15 -10.76 -4.54 2.06
N LEU A 16 -9.93 -5.55 1.82
CA LEU A 16 -9.58 -6.52 2.86
C LEU A 16 -8.88 -5.88 4.07
N SER A 17 -7.99 -4.90 3.85
CA SER A 17 -7.37 -4.12 4.93
C SER A 17 -8.41 -3.40 5.79
N THR A 18 -9.50 -2.91 5.19
CA THR A 18 -10.59 -2.26 5.90
C THR A 18 -11.34 -3.26 6.79
N ILE A 19 -11.66 -4.44 6.24
CA ILE A 19 -12.30 -5.52 7.02
C ILE A 19 -11.39 -5.99 8.18
N LEU A 20 -10.07 -6.11 7.94
CA LEU A 20 -9.10 -6.47 8.98
C LEU A 20 -9.12 -5.47 10.14
N ARG A 21 -9.20 -4.16 9.85
CA ARG A 21 -9.29 -3.11 10.90
C ARG A 21 -10.52 -3.30 11.77
N PHE A 22 -11.69 -3.44 11.15
CA PHE A 22 -12.93 -3.70 11.90
C PHE A 22 -12.87 -5.00 12.69
N PHE A 23 -12.28 -6.06 12.12
CA PHE A 23 -12.11 -7.33 12.81
C PHE A 23 -11.30 -7.20 14.10
N VAL A 24 -10.13 -6.54 14.06
CA VAL A 24 -9.32 -6.38 15.27
C VAL A 24 -9.95 -5.41 16.28
N GLU A 25 -10.62 -4.35 15.81
CA GLU A 25 -11.25 -3.33 16.65
C GLU A 25 -12.45 -3.91 17.40
N GLN A 26 -13.35 -4.61 16.69
CA GLN A 26 -14.57 -5.16 17.28
C GLN A 26 -14.28 -6.33 18.24
N LEU A 27 -13.19 -7.07 18.00
CA LEU A 27 -12.82 -8.23 18.83
C LEU A 27 -11.81 -7.91 19.93
N ALA A 28 -11.15 -6.75 19.93
CA ALA A 28 -10.14 -6.39 20.92
C ALA A 28 -10.60 -6.57 22.38
N ASN A 29 -11.87 -6.27 22.64
CA ASN A 29 -12.51 -6.34 23.98
C ASN A 29 -13.45 -7.54 24.14
N LYS A 30 -13.38 -8.54 23.26
CA LYS A 30 -14.18 -9.77 23.32
C LYS A 30 -13.36 -10.94 23.84
N THR A 31 -14.03 -12.03 24.22
CA THR A 31 -13.33 -13.28 24.59
C THR A 31 -12.71 -13.94 23.34
N PRO A 32 -11.57 -14.64 23.48
CA PRO A 32 -10.91 -15.30 22.34
C PRO A 32 -11.78 -16.31 21.58
N ASP A 33 -12.81 -16.86 22.22
CA ASP A 33 -13.74 -17.81 21.61
C ASP A 33 -14.37 -17.27 20.31
N TRP A 34 -14.60 -15.94 20.24
CA TRP A 34 -15.12 -15.27 19.04
C TRP A 34 -14.26 -15.48 17.79
N LEU A 35 -12.95 -15.65 17.96
CA LEU A 35 -12.02 -15.90 16.85
C LEU A 35 -12.25 -17.26 16.18
N SER A 36 -12.84 -18.22 16.91
CA SER A 36 -13.15 -19.56 16.37
C SER A 36 -14.49 -19.60 15.60
N TYR A 37 -15.35 -18.60 15.79
CA TYR A 37 -16.68 -18.55 15.19
C TYR A 37 -16.74 -17.83 13.84
N ILE A 38 -15.69 -17.10 13.45
CA ILE A 38 -15.68 -16.30 12.22
C ILE A 38 -14.60 -16.81 11.28
N ARG A 39 -14.94 -16.95 10.00
CA ARG A 39 -14.00 -17.29 8.94
C ARG A 39 -14.25 -16.40 7.73
N PHE A 40 -13.20 -15.75 7.24
CA PHE A 40 -13.28 -14.89 6.06
C PHE A 40 -12.97 -15.67 4.79
N LEU A 41 -13.78 -15.51 3.76
CA LEU A 41 -13.54 -16.07 2.43
C LEU A 41 -13.13 -14.95 1.50
N VAL A 42 -11.86 -14.93 1.08
CA VAL A 42 -11.31 -13.85 0.25
C VAL A 42 -11.63 -14.13 -1.21
N ILE A 43 -12.44 -13.28 -1.83
CA ILE A 43 -12.78 -13.34 -3.27
C ILE A 43 -12.00 -12.20 -3.95
N PRO A 44 -10.89 -12.49 -4.62
CA PRO A 44 -9.97 -11.45 -5.06
C PRO A 44 -10.50 -10.71 -6.28
N ILE A 45 -10.57 -9.38 -6.18
CA ILE A 45 -10.89 -8.47 -7.28
C ILE A 45 -9.70 -7.53 -7.46
N GLY A 46 -9.17 -7.40 -8.67
CA GLY A 46 -7.96 -6.62 -8.93
C GLY A 46 -6.67 -7.22 -8.34
N SER A 47 -5.71 -6.34 -7.99
CA SER A 47 -4.39 -6.77 -7.47
C SER A 47 -4.48 -7.21 -6.01
N HIS A 48 -4.27 -8.51 -5.77
CA HIS A 48 -4.39 -9.09 -4.43
C HIS A 48 -3.18 -9.98 -4.06
N PRO A 49 -2.13 -9.42 -3.42
CA PRO A 49 -0.94 -10.17 -3.01
C PRO A 49 -1.25 -11.36 -2.08
N LEU A 50 -2.18 -11.19 -1.12
CA LEU A 50 -2.62 -12.27 -0.25
C LEU A 50 -3.21 -13.44 -1.05
N ALA A 51 -4.07 -13.16 -2.04
CA ALA A 51 -4.69 -14.21 -2.84
C ALA A 51 -3.67 -14.94 -3.72
N LYS A 52 -2.66 -14.23 -4.25
CA LYS A 52 -1.53 -14.87 -4.94
C LYS A 52 -0.75 -15.80 -4.01
N TYR A 53 -0.52 -15.39 -2.77
CA TYR A 53 0.11 -16.24 -1.77
C TYR A 53 -0.77 -17.45 -1.40
N MET A 54 -2.07 -17.27 -1.18
CA MET A 54 -3.03 -18.37 -0.96
C MET A 54 -2.99 -19.40 -2.09
N ALA A 55 -2.96 -18.93 -3.34
CA ALA A 55 -2.89 -19.76 -4.52
C ALA A 55 -1.61 -20.60 -4.65
N SER A 56 -0.54 -20.25 -3.90
CA SER A 56 0.71 -21.03 -3.88
C SER A 56 0.60 -22.32 -3.07
N PHE A 57 -0.34 -22.38 -2.11
CA PHE A 57 -0.55 -23.57 -1.27
C PHE A 57 -1.97 -24.14 -1.35
N ASP A 58 -2.93 -23.46 -1.99
CA ASP A 58 -4.26 -23.99 -2.28
C ASP A 58 -4.52 -24.00 -3.80
N SER A 59 -4.28 -25.15 -4.42
CA SER A 59 -4.45 -25.37 -5.87
C SER A 59 -5.90 -25.23 -6.34
N ARG A 60 -6.88 -25.53 -5.48
CA ARG A 60 -8.30 -25.36 -5.81
C ARG A 60 -8.66 -23.88 -5.83
N PHE A 61 -8.21 -23.12 -4.83
CA PHE A 61 -8.35 -21.68 -4.81
C PHE A 61 -7.67 -21.03 -6.02
N ASN A 62 -6.46 -21.47 -6.36
CA ASN A 62 -5.72 -21.03 -7.54
C ASN A 62 -6.55 -21.24 -8.82
N THR A 63 -7.07 -22.44 -9.03
CA THR A 63 -7.87 -22.79 -10.23
C THR A 63 -9.13 -21.93 -10.35
N ILE A 64 -9.79 -21.60 -9.23
CA ILE A 64 -11.06 -20.88 -9.25
C ILE A 64 -10.87 -19.36 -9.46
N PHE A 65 -9.82 -18.77 -8.88
CA PHE A 65 -9.70 -17.31 -8.78
C PHE A 65 -8.44 -16.70 -9.41
N MET A 66 -7.45 -17.50 -9.80
CA MET A 66 -6.17 -17.00 -10.36
C MET A 66 -6.01 -17.27 -11.86
N ASP A 67 -7.00 -17.88 -12.51
CA ASP A 67 -6.98 -18.10 -13.95
C ASP A 67 -7.09 -16.78 -14.74
N THR A 68 -6.79 -16.86 -16.04
CA THR A 68 -6.83 -15.69 -16.93
C THR A 68 -8.23 -15.13 -17.05
N ALA A 69 -9.26 -15.99 -17.11
CA ALA A 69 -10.66 -15.56 -17.23
C ALA A 69 -11.11 -14.70 -16.05
N TRP A 70 -10.83 -15.12 -14.80
CA TRP A 70 -11.14 -14.34 -13.61
C TRP A 70 -10.38 -13.01 -13.58
N ARG A 71 -9.08 -13.05 -13.90
CA ARG A 71 -8.23 -11.86 -13.92
C ARG A 71 -8.68 -10.86 -14.97
N ASP A 72 -8.99 -11.29 -16.19
CA ASP A 72 -9.46 -10.40 -17.25
C ASP A 72 -10.79 -9.72 -16.89
N LEU A 73 -11.68 -10.44 -16.19
CA LEU A 73 -12.96 -9.90 -15.74
C LEU A 73 -12.80 -8.83 -14.64
N PHE A 74 -11.93 -9.08 -13.66
CA PHE A 74 -11.86 -8.29 -12.42
C PHE A 74 -10.61 -7.40 -12.27
N CYS A 75 -9.65 -7.46 -13.20
CA CYS A 75 -8.50 -6.55 -13.25
C CYS A 75 -8.69 -5.39 -14.23
N ARG A 76 -9.77 -5.38 -15.02
CA ARG A 76 -10.11 -4.28 -15.94
C ARG A 76 -11.06 -3.29 -15.26
N THR A 77 -10.91 -2.02 -15.58
CA THR A 77 -11.78 -0.94 -15.09
C THR A 77 -13.07 -0.84 -15.90
N GLU A 78 -13.06 -1.36 -17.13
CA GLU A 78 -14.22 -1.42 -18.02
C GLU A 78 -15.20 -2.51 -17.59
N ARG A 79 -16.50 -2.29 -17.84
CA ARG A 79 -17.51 -3.30 -17.50
C ARG A 79 -17.23 -4.58 -18.28
N PRO A 80 -17.21 -5.74 -17.62
CA PRO A 80 -17.06 -7.00 -18.33
C PRO A 80 -18.24 -7.23 -19.29
N THR A 81 -17.95 -7.67 -20.50
CA THR A 81 -18.96 -8.21 -21.41
C THR A 81 -19.53 -9.48 -20.77
N LEU A 82 -20.85 -9.58 -20.63
CA LEU A 82 -21.55 -10.53 -19.74
C LEU A 82 -21.39 -12.02 -20.08
N ASP A 83 -20.63 -12.37 -21.13
CA ASP A 83 -20.64 -13.71 -21.69
C ASP A 83 -19.41 -14.53 -21.25
N ASN A 84 -19.71 -15.64 -20.55
CA ASN A 84 -18.93 -16.90 -20.42
C ASN A 84 -18.29 -17.26 -19.07
N LEU A 85 -18.28 -16.43 -18.03
CA LEU A 85 -17.72 -16.83 -16.72
C LEU A 85 -18.79 -17.10 -15.66
N ASP A 86 -18.85 -18.34 -15.17
CA ASP A 86 -19.73 -18.73 -14.04
C ASP A 86 -19.19 -18.21 -12.70
N VAL A 87 -19.33 -16.90 -12.46
CA VAL A 87 -18.91 -16.25 -11.22
C VAL A 87 -19.67 -16.82 -10.01
N ALA A 88 -20.98 -17.02 -10.14
CA ALA A 88 -21.83 -17.51 -9.06
C ALA A 88 -21.45 -18.94 -8.66
N GLY A 89 -21.24 -19.84 -9.62
CA GLY A 89 -20.81 -21.20 -9.33
C GLY A 89 -19.41 -21.27 -8.75
N ARG A 90 -18.46 -20.44 -9.21
CA ARG A 90 -17.12 -20.32 -8.60
C ARG A 90 -17.18 -19.89 -7.14
N VAL A 91 -17.96 -18.85 -6.83
CA VAL A 91 -18.16 -18.37 -5.46
C VAL A 91 -18.91 -19.40 -4.62
N GLY A 92 -19.94 -20.05 -5.18
CA GLY A 92 -20.68 -21.14 -4.53
C GLY A 92 -19.79 -22.33 -4.17
N GLN A 93 -18.90 -22.75 -5.08
CA GLN A 93 -17.90 -23.79 -4.81
C GLN A 93 -16.97 -23.40 -3.66
N TYR A 94 -16.53 -22.14 -3.60
CA TYR A 94 -15.69 -21.65 -2.51
C TYR A 94 -16.43 -21.63 -1.16
N LEU A 95 -17.66 -21.14 -1.13
CA LEU A 95 -18.52 -21.15 0.06
C LEU A 95 -18.74 -22.56 0.61
N ALA A 96 -19.00 -23.53 -0.26
CA ALA A 96 -19.23 -24.93 0.13
C ALA A 96 -17.94 -25.67 0.53
N GLY A 97 -16.84 -25.42 -0.19
CA GLY A 97 -15.61 -26.20 -0.07
C GLY A 97 -14.56 -25.66 0.89
N ALA A 98 -14.56 -24.36 1.20
CA ALA A 98 -13.55 -23.75 2.07
C ALA A 98 -13.85 -24.00 3.56
N ASN A 99 -13.45 -25.18 4.02
CA ASN A 99 -13.74 -25.65 5.38
C ASN A 99 -12.51 -25.64 6.31
N VAL A 100 -11.31 -25.49 5.74
CA VAL A 100 -10.07 -25.34 6.50
C VAL A 100 -9.81 -23.85 6.74
N SER A 101 -9.23 -23.51 7.89
CA SER A 101 -8.87 -22.13 8.24
C SER A 101 -7.35 -21.97 8.23
N HIS A 102 -6.84 -21.10 7.36
CA HIS A 102 -5.47 -20.60 7.43
C HIS A 102 -5.43 -19.37 8.34
N GLN A 103 -4.46 -19.33 9.26
CA GLN A 103 -4.33 -18.27 10.25
C GLN A 103 -3.26 -17.28 9.80
N PHE A 104 -3.67 -16.15 9.22
CA PHE A 104 -2.74 -15.11 8.80
C PHE A 104 -2.30 -14.28 10.01
N PRO A 105 -1.00 -14.26 10.36
CA PRO A 105 -0.53 -13.47 11.50
C PRO A 105 -0.70 -11.97 11.23
N ILE A 106 -1.25 -11.27 12.22
CA ILE A 106 -1.51 -9.84 12.15
C ILE A 106 -0.30 -9.10 12.69
N SER A 107 0.23 -8.18 11.90
CA SER A 107 1.28 -7.24 12.27
C SER A 107 0.71 -5.85 12.53
N GLU A 108 1.49 -5.01 13.19
CA GLU A 108 1.11 -3.65 13.55
C GLU A 108 1.98 -2.63 12.83
N ALA A 109 1.36 -1.59 12.28
CA ALA A 109 2.02 -0.38 11.83
C ALA A 109 1.58 0.81 12.68
N MET A 110 2.51 1.43 13.39
CA MET A 110 2.30 2.69 14.09
C MET A 110 2.77 3.84 13.20
N LEU A 111 1.85 4.67 12.76
CA LEU A 111 2.11 5.87 11.97
C LEU A 111 2.12 7.09 12.88
N THR A 112 3.16 7.92 12.81
CA THR A 112 3.24 9.18 13.55
C THR A 112 3.15 10.36 12.60
N TYR A 113 2.18 11.24 12.83
CA TYR A 113 1.95 12.44 12.03
C TYR A 113 2.42 13.69 12.78
N LYS A 114 2.82 14.73 12.04
CA LYS A 114 3.05 16.05 12.63
C LYS A 114 1.69 16.74 12.82
N GLN A 115 1.37 17.14 14.05
CA GLN A 115 0.14 17.90 14.32
C GLN A 115 0.17 19.21 13.51
N LYS A 116 -0.66 19.32 12.46
CA LYS A 116 -0.98 20.63 11.88
C LYS A 116 -2.13 21.19 12.72
N ARG A 117 -1.91 22.31 13.42
CA ARG A 117 -2.97 23.06 14.11
C ARG A 117 -3.99 23.55 13.07
N LYS A 118 -4.94 22.71 12.68
CA LYS A 118 -6.13 23.12 11.95
C LYS A 118 -7.26 23.15 12.97
N ARG A 119 -7.69 24.36 13.34
CA ARG A 119 -8.95 24.60 14.06
C ARG A 119 -10.09 24.05 13.20
N SER A 120 -10.46 22.79 13.39
CA SER A 120 -11.64 22.20 12.76
C SER A 120 -12.58 21.76 13.87
N LEU A 121 -13.54 22.63 14.17
CA LEU A 121 -14.66 22.33 15.06
C LEU A 121 -15.38 21.08 14.54
N TYR A 122 -15.23 19.95 15.24
CA TYR A 122 -16.27 18.93 15.56
C TYR A 122 -15.67 17.60 16.05
N PHE A 123 -14.35 17.38 16.01
CA PHE A 123 -13.72 16.06 16.29
C PHE A 123 -12.65 16.04 17.40
N ASP A 124 -12.57 17.08 18.24
CA ASP A 124 -11.47 17.28 19.20
C ASP A 124 -11.75 16.81 20.64
N PHE A 125 -12.74 15.95 20.91
CA PHE A 125 -13.05 15.58 22.31
C PHE A 125 -12.16 14.46 22.91
N TYR A 126 -11.16 13.96 22.17
CA TYR A 126 -10.25 12.89 22.64
C TYR A 126 -8.76 13.19 22.47
N ILE A 127 -8.36 14.46 22.29
CA ILE A 127 -6.95 14.81 22.08
C ILE A 127 -6.44 15.72 23.20
N SER A 128 -5.49 15.21 23.98
CA SER A 128 -4.78 15.95 25.03
C SER A 128 -4.00 17.13 24.42
N PRO A 129 -4.07 18.34 25.02
CA PRO A 129 -3.48 19.56 24.47
C PRO A 129 -1.94 19.64 24.48
N ASP A 130 -1.23 18.60 24.95
CA ASP A 130 0.21 18.63 25.21
C ASP A 130 1.06 17.71 24.29
N GLU A 131 0.45 17.03 23.31
CA GLU A 131 1.16 16.15 22.36
C GLU A 131 1.27 16.79 20.96
N ASP A 132 2.50 17.12 20.53
CA ASP A 132 2.81 17.70 19.21
C ASP A 132 2.66 16.70 18.02
N SER A 133 2.22 15.47 18.27
CA SER A 133 2.04 14.42 17.26
C SER A 133 0.89 13.49 17.59
N CYS A 134 0.11 13.10 16.58
CA CYS A 134 -0.87 12.03 16.72
C CYS A 134 -0.30 10.70 16.18
N GLN A 135 -0.64 9.61 16.86
CA GLN A 135 -0.24 8.25 16.48
C GLN A 135 -1.47 7.46 16.02
N LYS A 136 -1.30 6.66 14.97
CA LYS A 136 -2.33 5.75 14.48
C LYS A 136 -1.77 4.34 14.33
N PHE A 137 -2.42 3.38 14.99
CA PHE A 137 -2.09 1.96 14.91
C PHE A 137 -2.94 1.29 13.84
N VAL A 138 -2.30 0.58 12.92
CA VAL A 138 -2.94 -0.02 11.75
C VAL A 138 -2.55 -1.49 11.67
N PRO A 139 -3.50 -2.44 11.77
CA PRO A 139 -3.23 -3.85 11.54
C PRO A 139 -2.95 -4.11 10.06
N PHE A 140 -2.06 -5.04 9.77
CA PHE A 140 -1.81 -5.50 8.41
C PHE A 140 -1.40 -6.98 8.37
N ILE A 141 -1.65 -7.65 7.26
CA ILE A 141 -1.29 -9.06 7.03
C ILE A 141 -0.51 -9.26 5.73
N GLY A 142 -0.45 -8.24 4.87
CA GLY A 142 0.18 -8.29 3.57
C GLY A 142 1.51 -7.55 3.53
N VAL A 143 1.48 -6.31 3.03
CA VAL A 143 2.66 -5.57 2.58
C VAL A 143 2.58 -4.11 2.98
N VAL A 144 3.71 -3.57 3.45
CA VAL A 144 3.93 -2.13 3.64
C VAL A 144 4.93 -1.62 2.60
N LYS A 145 4.60 -0.54 1.90
CA LYS A 145 5.49 0.13 0.93
C LYS A 145 5.70 1.59 1.34
N VAL A 146 6.89 2.09 1.08
CA VAL A 146 7.26 3.49 1.40
C VAL A 146 7.50 4.28 0.13
N GLY A 147 6.99 5.50 0.13
CA GLY A 147 7.24 6.60 -0.80
C GLY A 147 7.57 7.88 -0.02
N ILE A 148 7.98 8.93 -0.71
CA ILE A 148 8.07 10.29 -0.16
C ILE A 148 6.90 11.12 -0.71
N VAL A 149 6.32 11.99 0.11
CA VAL A 149 5.39 13.03 -0.37
C VAL A 149 6.24 14.18 -0.90
N GLU A 150 6.13 14.47 -2.19
CA GLU A 150 6.76 15.66 -2.77
C GLU A 150 6.05 16.89 -2.20
N HIS A 151 6.71 17.59 -1.28
CA HIS A 151 6.36 18.98 -1.01
C HIS A 151 7.09 19.80 -2.06
N SER A 152 6.34 20.35 -3.01
CA SER A 152 6.77 21.47 -3.84
C SER A 152 7.29 22.57 -2.91
N LEU A 153 8.60 22.61 -2.73
CA LEU A 153 9.28 23.76 -2.14
C LEU A 153 9.08 24.87 -3.18
N SER A 154 8.06 25.70 -2.96
CA SER A 154 7.97 27.02 -3.59
C SER A 154 9.31 27.70 -3.34
N THR A 155 10.13 27.77 -4.38
CA THR A 155 11.38 28.53 -4.38
C THR A 155 11.05 29.94 -3.94
N SER A 156 11.62 30.30 -2.80
CA SER A 156 11.72 31.67 -2.31
C SER A 156 12.20 32.60 -3.42
N VAL A 157 11.34 33.54 -3.82
CA VAL A 157 11.76 34.82 -4.39
C VAL A 157 10.92 35.87 -3.68
N ASP A 158 11.53 36.50 -2.69
CA ASP A 158 11.03 37.70 -2.04
C ASP A 158 11.62 38.90 -2.79
N SER A 159 10.77 39.76 -3.34
CA SER A 159 11.04 41.20 -3.52
C SER A 159 9.77 41.92 -3.95
N ASP A 160 9.28 42.69 -2.99
CA ASP A 160 8.29 43.76 -3.04
C ASP A 160 8.60 44.78 -4.16
N ASP A 161 7.58 45.34 -4.83
CA ASP A 161 7.04 46.68 -4.51
C ASP A 161 6.17 47.25 -5.67
N ALA A 162 5.22 48.10 -5.26
CA ALA A 162 4.49 49.15 -5.97
C ALA A 162 3.18 48.84 -6.74
N MET A 163 2.12 49.49 -6.24
CA MET A 163 0.74 49.57 -6.71
C MET A 163 0.51 50.49 -7.94
N VAL A 164 -0.73 50.44 -8.46
CA VAL A 164 -1.63 51.58 -8.80
C VAL A 164 -2.23 51.55 -10.24
N VAL A 165 -3.53 51.22 -10.27
CA VAL A 165 -4.65 51.85 -11.03
C VAL A 165 -4.78 51.63 -12.56
N ASN A 166 -5.93 51.04 -12.91
CA ASN A 166 -6.65 51.17 -14.19
C ASN A 166 -7.55 52.44 -14.11
N PRO A 167 -7.79 53.22 -15.18
CA PRO A 167 -8.97 52.92 -16.03
C PRO A 167 -8.92 53.40 -17.51
N GLY A 168 -9.51 52.59 -18.40
CA GLY A 168 -10.61 53.05 -19.26
C GLY A 168 -10.38 53.36 -20.76
N ILE A 169 -11.47 53.13 -21.52
CA ILE A 169 -11.97 53.85 -22.72
C ILE A 169 -11.85 53.13 -24.10
N LEU A 170 -13.04 52.69 -24.58
CA LEU A 170 -13.71 52.78 -25.91
C LEU A 170 -12.83 52.67 -27.20
N SER A 171 -13.20 51.92 -28.24
CA SER A 171 -14.23 52.31 -29.26
C SER A 171 -14.36 51.25 -30.38
N SER A 172 -15.54 51.17 -31.01
CA SER A 172 -15.91 50.42 -32.25
C SER A 172 -15.57 51.22 -33.54
N PRO A 173 -15.78 50.70 -34.80
CA PRO A 173 -17.10 50.81 -35.49
C PRO A 173 -17.45 49.69 -36.54
N THR A 174 -18.46 49.96 -37.39
CA THR A 174 -19.60 49.17 -37.94
C THR A 174 -19.56 48.89 -39.50
N PRO A 175 -20.59 48.24 -40.14
CA PRO A 175 -20.55 47.46 -41.42
C PRO A 175 -21.18 48.14 -42.68
N PRO A 176 -21.47 47.39 -43.79
CA PRO A 176 -22.87 47.18 -44.22
C PRO A 176 -23.25 45.80 -44.87
N ALA A 177 -24.57 45.56 -44.98
CA ALA A 177 -25.34 44.39 -45.51
C ALA A 177 -25.67 44.52 -47.04
N PRO A 178 -26.62 43.80 -47.73
CA PRO A 178 -27.64 42.79 -47.33
C PRO A 178 -27.87 41.55 -48.26
N GLY A 179 -28.66 40.56 -47.81
CA GLY A 179 -29.19 39.47 -48.66
C GLY A 179 -29.89 38.32 -47.89
N SER A 180 -31.18 38.13 -48.15
CA SER A 180 -32.23 37.47 -47.33
C SER A 180 -32.32 35.90 -47.26
N TYR A 181 -33.06 35.46 -46.22
CA TYR A 181 -33.86 34.23 -46.01
C TYR A 181 -33.28 32.99 -45.28
N GLY A 182 -33.84 32.69 -44.07
CA GLY A 182 -34.15 31.32 -43.64
C GLY A 182 -33.71 30.83 -42.24
N LYS A 183 -34.50 31.17 -41.21
CA LYS A 183 -34.74 30.52 -39.87
C LYS A 183 -33.70 29.62 -39.15
N GLU A 184 -33.50 30.01 -37.88
CA GLU A 184 -33.24 29.23 -36.65
C GLU A 184 -31.88 28.53 -36.45
N ILE A 185 -30.97 29.23 -35.77
CA ILE A 185 -29.83 28.64 -35.05
C ILE A 185 -29.96 29.04 -33.58
N GLY A 186 -30.24 28.06 -32.72
CA GLY A 186 -30.24 28.19 -31.27
C GLY A 186 -28.84 27.89 -30.72
N ASN A 187 -28.34 28.84 -29.92
CA ASN A 187 -27.00 28.92 -29.38
C ASN A 187 -26.63 27.72 -28.49
N THR A 188 -25.52 27.05 -28.80
CA THR A 188 -24.83 26.09 -27.93
C THR A 188 -24.05 26.81 -26.80
N PRO A 189 -24.10 26.35 -25.54
CA PRO A 189 -23.24 26.86 -24.47
C PRO A 189 -21.80 26.31 -24.59
N PRO A 190 -20.77 27.00 -24.05
CA PRO A 190 -19.37 26.59 -24.16
C PRO A 190 -19.06 25.33 -23.32
N GLN A 191 -18.17 24.51 -23.86
CA GLN A 191 -17.76 23.20 -23.33
C GLN A 191 -16.90 23.32 -22.06
N SER A 192 -17.24 22.52 -21.05
CA SER A 192 -16.41 22.26 -19.87
C SER A 192 -15.17 21.44 -20.23
N PRO A 193 -14.00 21.68 -19.59
CA PRO A 193 -12.78 20.95 -19.90
C PRO A 193 -12.92 19.48 -19.48
N SER A 194 -12.91 18.60 -20.48
CA SER A 194 -12.84 17.16 -20.31
C SER A 194 -11.38 16.75 -20.11
N VAL A 195 -11.04 16.23 -18.94
CA VAL A 195 -9.76 15.55 -18.70
C VAL A 195 -9.77 14.20 -19.41
N SER A 196 -9.35 14.19 -20.66
CA SER A 196 -9.01 12.99 -21.42
C SER A 196 -7.64 12.48 -20.95
N THR A 197 -7.61 11.67 -19.89
CA THR A 197 -6.42 10.87 -19.59
C THR A 197 -6.44 9.64 -20.48
N ALA A 198 -5.86 9.77 -21.67
CA ALA A 198 -5.43 8.62 -22.46
C ALA A 198 -4.29 7.91 -21.72
N LEU A 199 -4.54 6.70 -21.23
CA LEU A 199 -3.49 5.75 -20.85
C LEU A 199 -3.93 4.35 -21.29
N SER A 200 -3.85 4.13 -22.60
CA SER A 200 -3.74 2.80 -23.16
C SER A 200 -2.29 2.33 -23.02
N GLY A 201 -2.10 1.18 -22.36
CA GLY A 201 -1.06 0.21 -22.68
C GLY A 201 0.42 0.61 -22.46
N ALA A 202 1.07 -0.11 -21.54
CA ALA A 202 2.52 -0.26 -21.41
C ALA A 202 3.31 1.01 -21.04
N GLY A 203 3.57 1.15 -19.73
CA GLY A 203 4.56 2.10 -19.24
C GLY A 203 4.36 2.42 -17.77
N SER A 204 5.29 1.98 -16.94
CA SER A 204 5.52 2.56 -15.61
C SER A 204 5.54 4.10 -15.71
N PRO A 205 4.86 4.87 -14.84
CA PRO A 205 5.26 6.25 -14.62
C PRO A 205 6.51 6.24 -13.73
N CYS A 206 7.65 5.86 -14.32
CA CYS A 206 8.92 6.40 -13.90
C CYS A 206 9.01 7.82 -14.45
N SER A 207 8.33 8.77 -13.78
CA SER A 207 8.69 10.17 -13.86
C SER A 207 9.47 10.50 -12.59
N GLY A 208 10.77 10.76 -12.74
CA GLY A 208 11.67 11.08 -11.64
C GLY A 208 12.39 9.87 -11.07
N GLY A 209 13.69 9.75 -11.36
CA GLY A 209 14.61 8.83 -10.69
C GLY A 209 14.91 9.24 -9.24
N GLU A 210 13.88 9.65 -8.50
CA GLU A 210 13.95 10.10 -7.13
C GLU A 210 14.24 8.92 -6.22
N VAL A 211 15.22 9.11 -5.36
CA VAL A 211 15.64 8.12 -4.38
C VAL A 211 15.24 8.64 -3.01
N MET A 212 14.64 7.77 -2.22
CA MET A 212 14.19 8.09 -0.89
C MET A 212 15.35 8.02 0.08
N GLY A 213 15.78 9.19 0.57
CA GLY A 213 16.74 9.25 1.67
C GLY A 213 16.06 8.78 2.96
N LEU A 214 16.27 7.52 3.35
CA LEU A 214 15.68 6.94 4.55
C LEU A 214 16.76 6.52 5.55
N GLN A 215 16.39 6.54 6.83
CA GLN A 215 17.06 5.82 7.90
C GLN A 215 16.07 4.77 8.44
N VAL A 216 16.53 3.53 8.47
CA VAL A 216 15.74 2.38 8.89
C VAL A 216 16.48 1.67 10.00
N ASP A 217 15.95 1.77 11.21
CA ASP A 217 16.42 1.01 12.37
C ASP A 217 15.56 -0.26 12.48
N TYR A 218 16.17 -1.44 12.53
CA TYR A 218 15.43 -2.71 12.58
C TYR A 218 16.06 -3.71 13.56
N TRP A 219 15.21 -4.58 14.08
CA TRP A 219 15.55 -5.64 15.02
C TRP A 219 15.22 -6.98 14.37
N THR A 220 16.12 -7.95 14.52
CA THR A 220 15.92 -9.31 14.01
C THR A 220 15.47 -10.25 15.13
N TRP A 221 14.53 -11.13 14.82
CA TRP A 221 14.12 -12.25 15.64
C TRP A 221 15.26 -13.26 15.73
N GLN A 222 15.74 -13.51 16.95
CA GLN A 222 16.62 -14.64 17.21
C GLN A 222 15.73 -15.82 17.63
N GLY A 223 15.75 -16.89 16.85
CA GLY A 223 14.97 -18.09 17.14
C GLY A 223 15.38 -18.75 18.46
N PRO A 224 14.71 -19.84 18.86
CA PRO A 224 15.10 -20.64 20.01
C PRO A 224 16.29 -21.54 19.65
N GLU A 225 17.47 -20.97 19.36
CA GLU A 225 18.70 -21.76 19.28
C GLU A 225 19.57 -21.54 20.52
N LYS A 226 19.82 -22.68 21.16
CA LYS A 226 20.67 -23.01 22.31
C LYS A 226 21.49 -21.84 22.88
N LYS A 227 21.12 -21.46 24.11
CA LYS A 227 21.99 -20.77 25.06
C LYS A 227 23.42 -21.32 24.95
N LYS A 228 24.31 -20.55 24.33
CA LYS A 228 25.72 -20.57 24.72
C LYS A 228 25.81 -19.62 25.90
N GLU A 229 26.25 -20.20 27.01
CA GLU A 229 26.29 -19.62 28.33
C GLU A 229 27.11 -18.32 28.35
N GLY A 230 26.54 -17.26 28.93
CA GLY A 230 27.28 -16.09 29.38
C GLY A 230 27.42 -14.93 28.39
N GLU A 231 26.32 -14.26 28.03
CA GLU A 231 26.38 -12.82 27.77
C GLU A 231 25.04 -12.14 28.09
N LYS A 232 25.10 -10.90 28.54
CA LYS A 232 23.99 -10.16 29.14
C LYS A 232 22.79 -10.07 28.20
N ARG A 233 21.59 -10.09 28.78
CA ARG A 233 20.30 -9.87 28.09
C ARG A 233 20.35 -8.55 27.32
N ASP A 234 20.60 -8.61 26.01
CA ASP A 234 20.35 -7.49 25.13
C ASP A 234 19.14 -7.80 24.25
N VAL A 235 18.18 -6.89 24.34
CA VAL A 235 17.08 -6.71 23.40
C VAL A 235 17.65 -6.86 21.99
N GLY A 236 17.04 -7.70 21.15
CA GLY A 236 17.62 -8.24 19.91
C GLY A 236 18.50 -7.28 19.09
N LEU A 237 19.48 -7.82 18.37
CA LEU A 237 20.48 -7.05 17.63
C LEU A 237 19.85 -5.94 16.77
N LYS A 238 20.00 -4.68 17.23
CA LYS A 238 19.56 -3.49 16.50
C LYS A 238 20.53 -3.25 15.34
N ASN A 239 19.99 -3.13 14.15
CA ASN A 239 20.73 -2.79 12.94
C ASN A 239 20.19 -1.48 12.36
N THR A 240 21.03 -0.74 11.63
CA THR A 240 20.65 0.54 11.00
C THR A 240 21.06 0.55 9.53
N LEU A 241 20.10 0.81 8.64
CA LEU A 241 20.35 1.10 7.22
C LEU A 241 20.07 2.57 6.94
N LYS A 242 21.09 3.28 6.45
CA LYS A 242 20.98 4.69 6.06
C LYS A 242 21.41 4.87 4.62
N SER A 243 20.46 4.91 3.69
CA SER A 243 20.75 4.97 2.26
C SER A 243 19.68 5.75 1.48
N ASN A 244 19.90 5.90 0.18
CA ASN A 244 18.94 6.47 -0.75
C ASN A 244 18.34 5.29 -1.54
N PHE A 245 17.08 4.97 -1.24
CA PHE A 245 16.39 3.79 -1.75
C PHE A 245 15.48 4.14 -2.92
N ARG A 246 15.49 3.35 -3.98
CA ARG A 246 14.45 3.41 -5.01
C ARG A 246 13.12 2.86 -4.49
N SER A 247 13.19 1.81 -3.68
CA SER A 247 12.01 1.24 -3.02
C SER A 247 12.40 0.62 -1.68
N LEU A 248 11.46 0.67 -0.74
CA LEU A 248 11.47 -0.08 0.50
C LEU A 248 10.10 -0.74 0.64
N GLN A 249 10.10 -2.06 0.83
CA GLN A 249 8.92 -2.87 1.03
C GLN A 249 9.13 -3.79 2.22
N VAL A 250 8.13 -3.92 3.09
CA VAL A 250 8.11 -4.90 4.16
C VAL A 250 6.93 -5.86 3.92
N SER A 251 7.20 -7.15 3.83
CA SER A 251 6.20 -8.20 3.64
C SER A 251 6.00 -8.96 4.94
N ARG A 252 4.73 -9.25 5.26
CA ARG A 252 4.35 -10.21 6.28
C ARG A 252 4.08 -11.61 5.71
N LEU A 253 3.79 -11.67 4.42
CA LEU A 253 3.57 -12.91 3.69
C LEU A 253 4.91 -13.61 3.41
N PRO A 254 5.00 -14.94 3.64
CA PRO A 254 6.17 -15.74 3.29
C PRO A 254 6.50 -15.67 1.80
N CYS A 255 7.78 -15.87 1.48
CA CYS A 255 8.19 -16.15 0.11
C CYS A 255 7.88 -17.63 -0.19
N GLY A 256 6.89 -17.87 -1.06
CA GLY A 256 6.55 -19.13 -1.75
C GLY A 256 6.76 -20.47 -1.03
N GLY A 257 5.66 -21.16 -0.70
CA GLY A 257 5.67 -22.61 -0.39
C GLY A 257 5.81 -22.98 1.09
N GLU A 258 6.14 -22.04 1.98
CA GLU A 258 6.22 -22.30 3.42
C GLU A 258 4.84 -22.14 4.10
N LEU A 259 4.30 -23.23 4.66
CA LEU A 259 2.95 -23.28 5.24
C LEU A 259 2.86 -22.60 6.61
N THR A 260 3.99 -22.52 7.32
CA THR A 260 4.09 -21.84 8.61
C THR A 260 4.60 -20.43 8.39
N PRO A 261 3.77 -19.39 8.56
CA PRO A 261 4.25 -18.04 8.41
C PRO A 261 5.30 -17.77 9.50
N PRO A 262 6.48 -17.23 9.15
CA PRO A 262 7.53 -16.98 10.13
C PRO A 262 7.00 -15.99 11.18
N PRO A 263 7.50 -16.01 12.42
CA PRO A 263 7.08 -15.07 13.48
C PRO A 263 7.53 -13.62 13.20
N SER A 264 8.18 -13.38 12.06
CA SER A 264 8.86 -12.17 11.67
C SER A 264 8.36 -11.65 10.30
N MET A 265 8.84 -10.47 9.94
CA MET A 265 8.63 -9.81 8.66
C MET A 265 9.90 -9.92 7.79
N ALA A 266 9.76 -9.73 6.48
CA ALA A 266 10.87 -9.61 5.54
C ALA A 266 10.89 -8.21 4.92
N MET A 267 12.05 -7.57 4.86
CA MET A 267 12.23 -6.26 4.22
C MET A 267 13.01 -6.41 2.93
N THR A 268 12.46 -5.89 1.83
CA THR A 268 13.14 -5.76 0.54
C THR A 268 13.48 -4.30 0.30
N VAL A 269 14.75 -4.03 0.01
CA VAL A 269 15.25 -2.69 -0.33
C VAL A 269 15.93 -2.71 -1.69
N VAL A 270 15.64 -1.71 -2.51
CA VAL A 270 16.33 -1.50 -3.80
C VAL A 270 17.09 -0.19 -3.69
N THR A 271 18.41 -0.25 -3.89
CA THR A 271 19.26 0.95 -3.86
C THR A 271 19.67 1.36 -5.27
N LYS A 272 19.87 2.67 -5.47
CA LYS A 272 20.51 3.17 -6.69
C LYS A 272 22.01 3.11 -6.46
N GLU A 273 22.71 2.24 -7.18
CA GLU A 273 24.16 2.20 -7.11
C GLU A 273 24.73 3.51 -7.71
N LYS A 274 25.54 4.24 -6.95
CA LYS A 274 26.46 5.21 -7.57
C LYS A 274 27.58 4.37 -8.18
N ASN A 275 27.62 4.23 -9.50
CA ASN A 275 28.82 3.76 -10.20
C ASN A 275 30.00 4.61 -9.68
N LYS A 276 30.83 4.06 -8.79
CA LYS A 276 32.18 4.59 -8.59
C LYS A 276 32.90 4.27 -9.89
N LYS A 277 32.87 5.20 -10.86
CA LYS A 277 33.78 5.16 -11.99
C LYS A 277 35.18 5.22 -11.39
N VAL A 278 35.81 4.06 -11.17
CA VAL A 278 37.26 4.00 -11.10
C VAL A 278 37.71 4.44 -12.48
N ILE A 279 38.42 5.56 -12.53
CA ILE A 279 38.99 6.10 -13.76
C ILE A 279 40.11 5.14 -14.18
N PHE A 280 39.75 4.04 -14.82
CA PHE A 280 40.67 3.30 -15.66
C PHE A 280 40.35 3.68 -17.09
N LEU A 281 41.23 4.50 -17.68
CA LEU A 281 41.29 4.69 -19.11
C LEU A 281 41.49 3.32 -19.78
N SER A 282 40.47 2.79 -20.45
CA SER A 282 40.59 2.30 -21.83
C SER A 282 39.30 1.64 -22.35
N LYS A 283 38.84 2.19 -23.49
CA LYS A 283 38.16 1.57 -24.65
C LYS A 283 36.72 1.02 -24.52
N LYS A 284 35.89 1.65 -25.39
CA LYS A 284 34.60 1.29 -26.01
C LYS A 284 33.32 1.38 -25.13
N PRO A 285 32.31 2.17 -25.57
CA PRO A 285 31.02 2.21 -24.90
C PRO A 285 30.23 0.96 -25.28
N LYS A 286 30.05 0.06 -24.32
CA LYS A 286 28.97 -0.92 -24.35
C LYS A 286 27.93 -0.42 -23.35
N GLU A 287 26.70 -0.24 -23.84
CA GLU A 287 25.52 0.16 -23.06
C GLU A 287 25.48 -0.65 -21.76
N LYS A 288 25.75 0.01 -20.63
CA LYS A 288 25.80 -0.62 -19.32
C LYS A 288 24.45 -0.38 -18.66
N GLU A 289 23.60 -1.38 -18.74
CA GLU A 289 22.33 -1.45 -18.04
C GLU A 289 22.55 -1.13 -16.55
N LEU A 290 21.70 -0.27 -16.01
CA LEU A 290 21.82 0.35 -14.70
C LEU A 290 21.48 -0.67 -13.61
N ASP A 291 22.45 -1.51 -13.21
CA ASP A 291 22.29 -2.50 -12.15
C ASP A 291 21.77 -1.84 -10.86
N SER A 292 20.53 -2.15 -10.51
CA SER A 292 19.93 -1.74 -9.22
C SER A 292 20.06 -2.93 -8.27
N LYS A 293 20.94 -2.84 -7.27
CA LYS A 293 21.12 -3.91 -6.28
C LYS A 293 19.89 -3.99 -5.37
N SER A 294 19.13 -5.09 -5.51
CA SER A 294 18.04 -5.48 -4.60
C SER A 294 18.60 -6.34 -3.47
N GLN A 295 18.14 -6.10 -2.23
CA GLN A 295 18.50 -6.89 -1.06
C GLN A 295 17.23 -7.25 -0.29
N VAL A 296 17.11 -8.51 0.12
CA VAL A 296 16.07 -9.01 1.04
C VAL A 296 16.71 -9.29 2.40
N ILE A 297 16.04 -8.86 3.47
CA ILE A 297 16.43 -9.07 4.86
C ILE A 297 15.26 -9.72 5.58
N ASP A 298 15.39 -11.01 5.87
CA ASP A 298 14.40 -11.79 6.60
C ASP A 298 14.55 -11.65 8.11
N GLY A 299 13.58 -12.16 8.86
CA GLY A 299 13.70 -12.27 10.31
C GLY A 299 13.44 -10.97 11.06
N ILE A 300 12.80 -9.95 10.49
CA ILE A 300 12.60 -8.66 11.16
C ILE A 300 11.44 -8.72 12.15
N SER A 301 11.71 -8.49 13.44
CA SER A 301 10.70 -8.44 14.49
C SER A 301 10.08 -7.05 14.65
N ARG A 302 10.91 -6.01 14.50
CA ARG A 302 10.52 -4.60 14.57
C ARG A 302 11.33 -3.77 13.60
N LEU A 303 10.74 -2.72 13.03
CA LEU A 303 11.48 -1.67 12.34
C LEU A 303 10.90 -0.29 12.61
N ILE A 304 11.75 0.73 12.47
CA ILE A 304 11.43 2.15 12.54
C ILE A 304 12.02 2.78 11.28
N CYS A 305 11.19 3.47 10.51
CA CYS A 305 11.61 4.14 9.28
C CYS A 305 11.33 5.63 9.39
N THR A 306 12.37 6.42 9.16
CA THR A 306 12.34 7.89 9.16
C THR A 306 12.94 8.41 7.87
N ALA A 307 12.47 9.57 7.40
CA ALA A 307 13.18 10.30 6.35
C ALA A 307 14.50 10.87 6.89
N LYS A 308 15.56 10.91 6.07
CA LYS A 308 16.85 11.51 6.44
C LYS A 308 16.75 13.00 6.71
N HIS A 309 15.89 13.70 5.99
CA HIS A 309 15.63 15.12 6.17
C HIS A 309 14.40 15.31 7.06
N GLN A 310 14.55 16.04 8.16
CA GLN A 310 13.51 16.17 9.21
C GLN A 310 12.19 16.81 8.73
N HIS A 311 12.22 17.57 7.63
CA HIS A 311 11.05 18.21 7.03
C HIS A 311 10.35 17.34 5.97
N THR A 312 10.94 16.22 5.58
CA THR A 312 10.38 15.32 4.58
C THR A 312 9.34 14.42 5.22
N MET A 313 8.13 14.43 4.66
CA MET A 313 7.07 13.51 5.05
C MET A 313 7.06 12.29 4.14
N LEU A 314 6.73 11.15 4.72
CA LEU A 314 6.63 9.87 4.03
C LEU A 314 5.19 9.66 3.55
N ARG A 315 5.08 8.98 2.41
CA ARG A 315 3.86 8.30 1.96
C ARG A 315 4.03 6.82 2.27
N VAL A 316 3.15 6.24 3.08
CA VAL A 316 3.21 4.82 3.46
C VAL A 316 1.96 4.14 2.93
N SER A 317 2.11 3.08 2.14
CA SER A 317 0.99 2.22 1.72
C SER A 317 0.99 0.96 2.58
N ILE A 318 -0.11 0.69 3.29
CA ILE A 318 -0.28 -0.49 4.15
C ILE A 318 -1.43 -1.31 3.59
N ASP A 319 -1.14 -2.53 3.12
CA ASP A 319 -2.10 -3.42 2.47
C ASP A 319 -2.91 -2.70 1.38
N GLY A 320 -2.23 -1.86 0.59
CA GLY A 320 -2.82 -1.07 -0.50
C GLY A 320 -3.43 0.28 -0.07
N VAL A 321 -3.74 0.47 1.21
CA VAL A 321 -4.28 1.74 1.72
C VAL A 321 -3.15 2.75 1.88
N GLU A 322 -3.24 3.89 1.18
CA GLU A 322 -2.25 4.98 1.27
C GLU A 322 -2.44 5.86 2.51
N TRP A 323 -1.31 6.25 3.11
CA TRP A 323 -1.20 7.14 4.24
C TRP A 323 -0.15 8.20 3.93
N ASN A 324 -0.56 9.47 3.90
CA ASN A 324 0.31 10.59 3.53
C ASN A 324 0.71 11.40 4.76
N ASP A 325 1.65 12.33 4.63
CA ASP A 325 2.08 13.23 5.72
C ASP A 325 2.63 12.51 6.98
N VAL A 326 3.21 11.31 6.80
CA VAL A 326 3.77 10.51 7.90
C VAL A 326 5.19 10.98 8.23
N LYS A 327 5.44 11.42 9.46
CA LYS A 327 6.77 11.87 9.93
C LYS A 327 7.74 10.69 10.02
N PHE A 328 7.28 9.62 10.64
CA PHE A 328 7.95 8.32 10.70
C PHE A 328 6.93 7.24 10.99
N PHE A 329 7.30 5.99 10.74
CA PHE A 329 6.48 4.85 11.12
C PHE A 329 7.29 3.75 11.78
N GLN A 330 6.62 2.94 12.56
CA GLN A 330 7.18 1.75 13.19
C GLN A 330 6.34 0.54 12.79
N LEU A 331 6.98 -0.58 12.48
CA LEU A 331 6.30 -1.85 12.26
C LEU A 331 6.71 -2.85 13.34
N ALA A 332 5.76 -3.63 13.82
CA ALA A 332 5.98 -4.77 14.69
C ALA A 332 5.36 -6.02 14.05
N ALA A 333 6.06 -7.15 14.14
CA ALA A 333 5.63 -8.40 13.51
C ALA A 333 4.32 -8.97 14.08
N GLN A 334 3.90 -8.50 15.26
CA GLN A 334 2.74 -9.01 15.97
C GLN A 334 1.85 -7.89 16.53
N TRP A 335 0.55 -8.00 16.29
CA TRP A 335 -0.50 -7.17 16.87
C TRP A 335 -0.54 -7.32 18.41
N PRO A 336 -0.70 -6.24 19.20
CA PRO A 336 -0.53 -6.30 20.64
C PRO A 336 -1.67 -7.00 21.39
N THR A 337 -2.89 -7.02 20.86
CA THR A 337 -4.06 -7.62 21.55
C THR A 337 -4.07 -9.16 21.46
N HIS A 338 -5.08 -9.82 22.04
CA HIS A 338 -5.24 -11.27 21.90
C HIS A 338 -5.63 -11.71 20.47
N VAL A 339 -6.05 -10.78 19.60
CA VAL A 339 -6.40 -11.03 18.20
C VAL A 339 -5.12 -11.11 17.37
N LYS A 340 -4.43 -12.25 17.44
CA LYS A 340 -3.12 -12.45 16.78
C LYS A 340 -3.20 -12.85 15.31
N HIS A 341 -4.31 -13.44 14.89
CA HIS A 341 -4.46 -14.03 13.56
C HIS A 341 -5.78 -13.62 12.91
N PHE A 342 -5.75 -13.49 11.58
CA PHE A 342 -6.90 -13.28 10.73
C PHE A 342 -7.29 -14.62 10.08
N PRO A 343 -8.46 -15.21 10.42
CA PRO A 343 -8.85 -16.55 9.98
C PRO A 343 -9.43 -16.52 8.56
N VAL A 344 -8.67 -17.02 7.58
CA VAL A 344 -9.10 -17.10 6.18
C VAL A 344 -9.42 -18.54 5.79
N GLY A 345 -10.56 -18.74 5.16
CA GLY A 345 -10.99 -20.05 4.68
C GLY A 345 -10.25 -20.47 3.42
N ILE A 346 -9.79 -21.71 3.41
CA ILE A 346 -9.15 -22.38 2.26
C ILE A 346 -9.82 -23.73 2.03
N PHE A 347 -9.70 -24.27 0.82
CA PHE A 347 -10.15 -25.63 0.53
C PHE A 347 -9.28 -26.67 1.25
N GLY A 348 -7.98 -26.40 1.31
CA GLY A 348 -7.00 -27.26 1.96
C GLY A 348 -5.60 -26.98 1.44
N TYR A 349 -4.60 -27.48 2.16
CA TYR A 349 -3.21 -27.38 1.71
C TYR A 349 -2.94 -28.41 0.61
N THR A 350 -2.37 -27.94 -0.49
CA THR A 350 -1.84 -28.78 -1.55
C THR A 350 -0.65 -29.54 -0.96
N LYS A 351 -0.64 -30.86 -1.12
CA LYS A 351 0.50 -31.67 -0.67
C LYS A 351 1.74 -31.23 -1.45
N PRO A 352 2.88 -30.96 -0.79
CA PRO A 352 4.14 -30.78 -1.52
C PRO A 352 4.41 -32.06 -2.31
N MET A 353 4.69 -31.91 -3.61
CA MET A 353 5.16 -33.02 -4.46
C MET A 353 6.59 -33.39 -4.13
#